data_AF-A0A3D4ZQL6-F1
#
_entry.id   AF-A0A3D4ZQL6-F1
#
_cell.length_a   1.000
_cell.length_b   1.000
_cell.length_c   1.000
_cell.angle_alpha   90.00
_cell.angle_beta   90.00
_cell.angle_gamma   90.00
#
_symmetry.space_group_name_H-M   'P 1'
#
loop_
_entity.id
_entity.type
_entity.pdbx_description
1 polymer ?
#
loop_
_entity_poly.entity_id
_entity_poly.type
_entity_poly.pdbx_seq_one_letter_code
_entity_poly.pdbx_strand_id
1 'polypeptide(L)'
;MGHSKRCSWCNLKNETYVKYHDEEWGRPLYDDQKLYELLILECFQAGLSWECVLNKRESFRAAFDGFDIDKVIAYDEKKKQALMNDPGIIRNRLKIKAAVDNSIVFKALQKEFGSFSNYIWSFTGHKVVLEEFTVRTTSPLSDAISKDLKKRGMTFVGSTIIYSFLQSIGVINGHSKDCMCYTSKVSLNEGACRINEDILFFFGEHLDARPMYERLEELVFSQIPDVKIKVAKTQITFSNKRGFAFVSFNPCRKAEERPETWMTVTFGLGYRKESPRIDVATEPYPGRWTHHVVVGNTEEIDEELFGWIREAADFAASKR
;
A
#
# COMPACT_ATOMS: atom_id res chain seq x y z
N MET A 1 -0.65 -34.93 21.56
CA MET A 1 -0.40 -33.47 21.48
C MET A 1 -0.67 -33.06 20.05
N GLY A 2 -1.72 -32.29 19.79
CA GLY A 2 -2.06 -31.87 18.42
C GLY A 2 -0.94 -30.98 17.88
N HIS A 3 -0.29 -31.39 16.79
CA HIS A 3 0.69 -30.54 16.12
C HIS A 3 -0.05 -29.29 15.62
N SER A 4 0.20 -28.16 16.29
CA SER A 4 -0.13 -26.85 15.80
C SER A 4 0.51 -26.71 14.41
N LYS A 5 -0.31 -26.74 13.35
CA LYS A 5 0.18 -26.82 11.98
C LYS A 5 0.82 -25.46 11.65
N ARG A 6 2.03 -25.49 11.08
CA ARG A 6 2.74 -24.29 10.56
C ARG A 6 2.60 -24.22 9.05
N CYS A 7 2.94 -23.10 8.45
CA CYS A 7 2.97 -22.98 6.99
C CYS A 7 3.93 -24.00 6.36
N SER A 8 3.59 -24.49 5.16
CA SER A 8 4.33 -25.57 4.48
C SER A 8 5.78 -25.23 4.12
N TRP A 9 6.08 -23.94 3.98
CA TRP A 9 7.43 -23.45 3.69
C TRP A 9 8.35 -23.39 4.92
N CYS A 10 7.79 -23.51 6.13
CA CYS A 10 8.56 -23.41 7.37
C CYS A 10 9.39 -24.69 7.59
N ASN A 11 10.71 -24.58 7.45
CA ASN A 11 11.63 -25.69 7.72
C ASN A 11 11.71 -25.99 9.22
N LEU A 12 11.01 -27.03 9.67
CA LEU A 12 10.93 -27.41 11.09
C LEU A 12 12.26 -27.88 11.70
N LYS A 13 13.30 -28.12 10.88
CA LYS A 13 14.63 -28.48 11.37
C LYS A 13 15.49 -27.27 11.72
N ASN A 14 15.07 -26.06 11.34
CA ASN A 14 15.78 -24.83 11.66
C ASN A 14 14.99 -24.05 12.71
N GLU A 15 15.49 -24.06 13.95
CA GLU A 15 14.86 -23.37 15.08
C GLU A 15 14.73 -21.86 14.86
N THR A 16 15.72 -21.21 14.23
CA THR A 16 15.66 -19.79 13.88
C THR A 16 14.53 -19.52 12.89
N TYR A 17 14.35 -20.40 11.90
CA TYR A 17 13.30 -20.21 10.89
C TYR A 17 11.90 -20.48 11.46
N VAL A 18 11.77 -21.46 12.35
CA VAL A 18 10.55 -21.72 13.13
C VAL A 18 10.19 -20.52 14.00
N LYS A 19 11.16 -19.97 14.73
CA LYS A 19 10.94 -18.79 15.58
C LYS A 19 10.52 -17.58 14.75
N TYR A 20 11.17 -17.34 13.61
CA TYR A 20 10.78 -16.27 12.69
C TYR A 20 9.33 -16.41 12.21
N HIS A 21 8.92 -17.61 11.78
CA HIS A 21 7.54 -17.89 11.39
C HIS A 21 6.54 -17.64 12.53
N ASP A 22 6.88 -18.07 13.75
CA ASP A 22 5.97 -18.05 14.89
C ASP A 22 5.84 -16.65 15.51
N GLU A 23 6.92 -15.89 15.53
CA GLU A 23 7.05 -14.65 16.33
C GLU A 23 7.17 -13.37 15.50
N GLU A 24 7.51 -13.45 14.20
CA GLU A 24 7.78 -12.27 13.37
C GLU A 24 6.93 -12.24 12.10
N TRP A 25 7.00 -13.28 11.26
CA TRP A 25 6.41 -13.25 9.92
C TRP A 25 4.89 -13.15 9.94
N GLY A 26 4.35 -12.23 9.13
CA GLY A 26 2.91 -11.96 9.04
C GLY A 26 2.34 -11.17 10.22
N ARG A 27 3.15 -10.76 11.21
CA ARG A 27 2.71 -9.91 12.32
C ARG A 27 2.92 -8.43 11.99
N PRO A 28 1.92 -7.55 12.21
CA PRO A 28 2.06 -6.14 11.91
C PRO A 28 3.25 -5.51 12.62
N LEU A 29 4.17 -4.94 11.84
CA LEU A 29 5.35 -4.25 12.31
C LEU A 29 5.29 -2.76 11.93
N TYR A 30 5.47 -1.89 12.93
CA TYR A 30 5.40 -0.44 12.77
C TYR A 30 6.71 0.29 13.16
N ASP A 31 7.68 -0.44 13.73
CA ASP A 31 8.95 0.13 14.14
C ASP A 31 9.87 0.35 12.93
N ASP A 32 10.20 1.60 12.64
CA ASP A 32 10.98 1.99 11.46
C ASP A 32 12.37 1.34 11.39
N GLN A 33 13.04 1.15 12.54
CA GLN A 33 14.37 0.53 12.55
C GLN A 33 14.28 -0.94 12.15
N LYS A 34 13.29 -1.67 12.66
CA LYS A 34 13.04 -3.06 12.27
C LYS A 34 12.55 -3.18 10.82
N LEU A 35 11.71 -2.24 10.35
CA LEU A 35 11.28 -2.17 8.95
C LEU A 35 12.48 -1.96 8.02
N TYR A 36 13.37 -1.04 8.37
CA TYR A 36 14.60 -0.78 7.64
C TYR A 36 15.50 -2.01 7.59
N GLU A 37 15.77 -2.64 8.73
CA GLU A 37 16.56 -3.88 8.81
C GLU A 37 16.00 -4.96 7.87
N LEU A 38 14.70 -5.25 7.98
CA LEU A 38 14.06 -6.28 7.15
C LEU A 38 14.08 -5.94 5.67
N LEU A 39 13.84 -4.68 5.28
CA LEU A 39 13.88 -4.27 3.87
C LEU A 39 15.27 -4.50 3.26
N ILE A 40 16.33 -4.14 3.99
CA ILE A 40 17.71 -4.36 3.53
C ILE A 40 18.00 -5.86 3.43
N LEU A 41 17.61 -6.67 4.42
CA LEU A 41 17.80 -8.13 4.38
C LEU A 41 17.06 -8.78 3.19
N GLU A 42 15.84 -8.33 2.89
CA GLU A 42 15.07 -8.80 1.71
C GLU A 42 15.78 -8.42 0.40
N CYS A 43 16.41 -7.25 0.30
CA CYS A 43 17.26 -6.91 -0.85
C CYS A 43 18.44 -7.89 -1.01
N PHE A 44 19.00 -8.38 0.11
CA PHE A 44 20.06 -9.39 0.10
C PHE A 44 19.58 -10.81 -0.23
N GLN A 45 18.28 -11.10 -0.09
CA GLN A 45 17.70 -12.41 -0.38
C GLN A 45 17.65 -12.74 -1.88
N ALA A 46 17.69 -11.76 -2.78
CA ALA A 46 17.60 -11.98 -4.23
C ALA A 46 18.58 -13.07 -4.73
N GLY A 47 18.05 -14.21 -5.21
CA GLY A 47 18.83 -15.36 -5.69
C GLY A 47 19.31 -16.34 -4.59
N LEU A 48 18.78 -16.24 -3.37
CA LEU A 48 19.08 -17.11 -2.23
C LEU A 48 17.78 -17.50 -1.51
N SER A 49 17.83 -18.50 -0.63
CA SER A 49 16.74 -18.77 0.29
C SER A 49 16.68 -17.71 1.40
N TRP A 50 15.48 -17.39 1.90
CA TRP A 50 15.34 -16.52 3.07
C TRP A 50 16.06 -17.09 4.30
N GLU A 51 16.01 -18.42 4.47
CA GLU A 51 16.73 -19.13 5.53
C GLU A 51 18.26 -18.82 5.53
N CYS A 52 18.87 -18.67 4.35
CA CYS A 52 20.28 -18.29 4.23
C CYS A 52 20.56 -16.89 4.78
N VAL A 53 19.68 -15.93 4.49
CA VAL A 53 19.78 -14.55 5.00
C VAL A 53 19.49 -14.52 6.50
N LEU A 54 18.42 -15.18 6.93
CA LEU A 54 17.95 -15.20 8.31
C LEU A 54 19.02 -15.79 9.26
N ASN A 55 19.68 -16.88 8.85
CA ASN A 55 20.77 -17.48 9.63
C ASN A 55 22.00 -16.55 9.75
N LYS A 56 22.12 -15.53 8.89
CA LYS A 56 23.18 -14.53 8.91
C LYS A 56 22.75 -13.20 9.55
N ARG A 57 21.51 -13.09 10.05
CA ARG A 57 20.92 -11.82 10.50
C ARG A 57 21.74 -11.11 11.57
N GLU A 58 22.25 -11.81 12.58
CA GLU A 58 23.12 -11.20 13.60
C GLU A 58 24.46 -10.72 13.03
N SER A 59 25.05 -11.49 12.11
CA SER A 59 26.27 -11.07 11.40
C SER A 59 26.02 -9.82 10.57
N PHE A 60 24.86 -9.73 9.90
CA PHE A 60 24.44 -8.53 9.20
C PHE A 60 24.28 -7.35 10.16
N ARG A 61 23.62 -7.52 11.31
CA ARG A 61 23.51 -6.45 12.31
C ARG A 61 24.88 -5.94 12.76
N ALA A 62 25.82 -6.84 13.06
CA ALA A 62 27.17 -6.44 13.44
C ALA A 62 27.90 -5.71 12.30
N ALA A 63 27.83 -6.25 11.08
CA ALA A 63 28.51 -5.68 9.91
C ALA A 63 27.95 -4.30 9.51
N PHE A 64 26.62 -4.13 9.61
CA PHE A 64 25.88 -2.91 9.27
C PHE A 64 25.65 -1.98 10.47
N ASP A 65 26.50 -2.04 11.49
CA ASP A 65 26.50 -1.09 12.61
C ASP A 65 25.13 -0.99 13.33
N GLY A 66 24.45 -2.13 13.47
CA GLY A 66 23.13 -2.25 14.09
C GLY A 66 21.99 -1.77 13.20
N PHE A 67 22.22 -1.66 11.88
CA PHE A 67 21.31 -1.01 10.93
C PHE A 67 20.96 0.43 11.35
N ASP A 68 21.94 1.14 11.91
CA ASP A 68 21.85 2.58 12.11
C ASP A 68 21.88 3.28 10.74
N ILE A 69 20.73 3.81 10.34
CA ILE A 69 20.53 4.38 9.00
C ILE A 69 21.51 5.50 8.68
N ASP A 70 21.84 6.35 9.66
CA ASP A 70 22.73 7.50 9.45
C ASP A 70 24.18 7.05 9.28
N LYS A 71 24.59 5.99 9.98
CA LYS A 71 25.89 5.35 9.76
C LYS A 71 25.97 4.67 8.40
N VAL A 72 24.95 3.91 8.01
CA VAL A 72 24.95 3.18 6.73
C VAL A 72 24.99 4.15 5.53
N ILE A 73 24.26 5.27 5.59
CA ILE A 73 24.33 6.33 4.57
C ILE A 73 25.76 6.89 4.44
N ALA A 74 26.49 7.00 5.55
CA ALA A 74 27.83 7.54 5.60
C ALA A 74 28.94 6.55 5.16
N TYR A 75 28.60 5.32 4.75
CA TYR A 75 29.59 4.32 4.35
C TYR A 75 30.37 4.74 3.10
N ASP A 76 31.68 4.87 3.29
CA ASP A 76 32.66 5.10 2.23
C ASP A 76 33.07 3.80 1.53
N GLU A 77 33.93 3.91 0.52
CA GLU A 77 34.45 2.74 -0.21
C GLU A 77 35.27 1.81 0.68
N LYS A 78 35.91 2.32 1.74
CA LYS A 78 36.69 1.50 2.67
C LYS A 78 35.76 0.59 3.48
N LYS A 79 34.65 1.11 4.01
CA LYS A 79 33.64 0.31 4.71
C LYS A 79 32.98 -0.69 3.75
N LYS A 80 32.63 -0.29 2.53
CA LYS A 80 32.08 -1.22 1.51
C LYS A 80 33.05 -2.36 1.19
N GLN A 81 34.35 -2.07 1.09
CA GLN A 81 35.37 -3.10 0.88
C GLN A 81 35.53 -4.03 2.10
N ALA A 82 35.41 -3.49 3.32
CA ALA A 82 35.39 -4.30 4.54
C ALA A 82 34.19 -5.26 4.55
N LEU A 83 32.99 -4.79 4.20
CA LEU A 83 31.79 -5.63 4.04
C LEU A 83 31.96 -6.71 2.97
N MET A 84 32.61 -6.38 1.84
CA MET A 84 32.93 -7.36 0.79
C MET A 84 33.88 -8.48 1.26
N ASN A 85 34.66 -8.23 2.31
CA ASN A 85 35.60 -9.20 2.87
C ASN A 85 35.03 -9.97 4.06
N ASP A 86 33.86 -9.61 4.57
CA ASP A 86 33.23 -10.25 5.72
C ASP A 86 32.53 -11.58 5.33
N PRO A 87 33.01 -12.74 5.80
CA PRO A 87 32.38 -14.04 5.51
C PRO A 87 31.04 -14.25 6.23
N GLY A 88 30.74 -13.44 7.24
CA GLY A 88 29.51 -13.47 8.02
C GLY A 88 28.28 -13.09 7.19
N ILE A 89 28.45 -12.25 6.16
CA ILE A 89 27.36 -11.74 5.31
C ILE A 89 27.41 -12.29 3.88
N ILE A 90 26.49 -11.83 3.04
CA ILE A 90 26.46 -12.13 1.61
C ILE A 90 27.33 -11.12 0.86
N ARG A 91 28.50 -11.57 0.42
CA ARG A 91 29.54 -10.75 -0.24
C ARG A 91 29.18 -10.47 -1.70
N ASN A 92 28.33 -9.48 -1.92
CA ASN A 92 27.94 -9.04 -3.26
C ASN A 92 28.04 -7.51 -3.36
N ARG A 93 28.90 -7.05 -4.29
CA ARG A 93 29.22 -5.62 -4.45
C ARG A 93 27.99 -4.78 -4.79
N LEU A 94 27.10 -5.29 -5.64
CA LEU A 94 25.89 -4.58 -6.05
C LEU A 94 24.88 -4.47 -4.91
N LYS A 95 24.70 -5.54 -4.12
CA LYS A 95 23.80 -5.54 -2.95
C LYS A 95 24.30 -4.64 -1.83
N ILE A 96 25.61 -4.62 -1.56
CA ILE A 96 26.21 -3.70 -0.57
C ILE A 96 26.05 -2.25 -1.02
N LYS A 97 26.28 -1.95 -2.30
CA LYS A 97 26.02 -0.61 -2.84
C LYS A 97 24.55 -0.23 -2.72
N ALA A 98 23.65 -1.13 -3.11
CA ALA A 98 22.21 -0.94 -3.01
C ALA A 98 21.77 -0.69 -1.57
N ALA A 99 22.35 -1.37 -0.58
CA ALA A 99 22.01 -1.13 0.81
C ALA A 99 22.28 0.33 1.23
N VAL A 100 23.43 0.90 0.83
CA VAL A 100 23.76 2.31 1.09
C VAL A 100 22.81 3.25 0.34
N ASP A 101 22.62 3.04 -0.97
CA ASP A 101 21.74 3.89 -1.79
C ASP A 101 20.28 3.85 -1.29
N ASN A 102 19.76 2.66 -0.98
CA ASN A 102 18.40 2.46 -0.47
C ASN A 102 18.23 3.12 0.91
N SER A 103 19.28 3.19 1.74
CA SER A 103 19.22 3.88 3.04
C SER A 103 18.97 5.37 2.89
N ILE A 104 19.55 6.00 1.87
CA ILE A 104 19.31 7.42 1.55
C ILE A 104 17.83 7.63 1.21
N VAL A 105 17.28 6.77 0.34
CA VAL A 105 15.87 6.85 -0.05
C VAL A 105 14.94 6.57 1.12
N PHE A 106 15.27 5.60 1.97
CA PHE A 106 14.50 5.29 3.18
C PHE A 106 14.45 6.51 4.12
N LYS A 107 15.57 7.17 4.37
CA LYS A 107 15.63 8.39 5.20
C LYS A 107 14.81 9.54 4.59
N ALA A 108 14.82 9.68 3.26
CA ALA A 108 13.99 10.66 2.57
C ALA A 108 12.49 10.37 2.74
N LEU A 109 12.08 9.10 2.63
CA LEU A 109 10.70 8.66 2.89
C LEU A 109 10.28 8.94 4.34
N GLN A 110 11.15 8.69 5.32
CA GLN A 110 10.87 9.04 6.72
C GLN A 110 10.60 10.55 6.88
N LYS A 111 11.36 11.40 6.18
CA LYS A 111 11.16 12.85 6.23
C LYS A 111 9.85 13.28 5.55
N GLU A 112 9.51 12.67 4.42
CA GLU A 112 8.32 13.01 3.63
C GLU A 112 7.02 12.54 4.30
N PHE A 113 6.99 11.32 4.83
CA PHE A 113 5.79 10.71 5.43
C PHE A 113 5.76 10.74 6.96
N GLY A 114 6.75 11.38 7.59
CA GLY A 114 6.98 11.39 9.03
C GLY A 114 7.59 10.09 9.59
N SER A 115 7.34 8.94 8.94
CA SER A 115 7.99 7.65 9.18
C SER A 115 7.89 6.76 7.93
N PHE A 116 8.78 5.76 7.81
CA PHE A 116 8.67 4.76 6.76
C PHE A 116 7.46 3.85 6.99
N SER A 117 7.11 3.58 8.25
CA SER A 117 5.88 2.89 8.62
C SER A 117 4.65 3.57 8.02
N ASN A 118 4.53 4.89 8.16
CA ASN A 118 3.41 5.63 7.56
C ASN A 118 3.38 5.49 6.05
N TYR A 119 4.54 5.61 5.39
CA TYR A 119 4.66 5.39 3.96
C TYR A 119 4.16 4.01 3.55
N ILE A 120 4.71 2.93 4.11
CA ILE A 120 4.42 1.57 3.65
C ILE A 120 2.98 1.14 3.97
N TRP A 121 2.45 1.54 5.14
CA TRP A 121 1.09 1.21 5.56
C TRP A 121 0.02 2.09 4.88
N SER A 122 0.38 3.26 4.33
CA SER A 122 -0.56 4.10 3.57
C SER A 122 -1.10 3.37 2.33
N PHE A 123 -0.30 2.50 1.70
CA PHE A 123 -0.71 1.68 0.55
C PHE A 123 -1.83 0.70 0.87
N THR A 124 -2.14 0.47 2.15
CA THR A 124 -3.26 -0.37 2.59
C THR A 124 -4.28 0.39 3.42
N GLY A 125 -4.13 1.71 3.57
CA GLY A 125 -4.98 2.52 4.45
C GLY A 125 -4.81 2.10 5.91
N HIS A 126 -3.58 1.72 6.29
CA HIS A 126 -3.20 1.24 7.61
C HIS A 126 -3.92 -0.05 8.06
N LYS A 127 -4.44 -0.83 7.12
CA LYS A 127 -5.13 -2.09 7.39
C LYS A 127 -4.27 -3.28 6.95
N VAL A 128 -4.36 -4.38 7.71
CA VAL A 128 -3.73 -5.64 7.35
C VAL A 128 -4.49 -6.28 6.20
N VAL A 129 -3.75 -6.71 5.17
CA VAL A 129 -4.28 -7.47 4.04
C VAL A 129 -4.30 -8.93 4.42
N LEU A 130 -5.47 -9.55 4.37
CA LEU A 130 -5.56 -11.01 4.49
C LEU A 130 -5.52 -11.62 3.10
N GLU A 131 -4.45 -12.35 2.81
CA GLU A 131 -4.33 -13.16 1.60
C GLU A 131 -4.37 -14.64 1.96
N GLU A 132 -5.10 -15.43 1.17
CA GLU A 132 -4.96 -16.88 1.28
C GLU A 132 -3.57 -17.26 0.79
N PHE A 133 -2.88 -18.13 1.53
CA PHE A 133 -1.59 -18.65 1.09
C PHE A 133 -1.72 -19.27 -0.31
N THR A 134 -1.06 -18.67 -1.30
CA THR A 134 -1.02 -19.14 -2.69
C THR A 134 0.44 -19.27 -3.14
N VAL A 135 0.66 -19.88 -4.31
CA VAL A 135 1.98 -19.94 -4.97
C VAL A 135 2.41 -18.61 -5.61
N ARG A 136 1.64 -17.52 -5.41
CA ARG A 136 1.97 -16.21 -5.95
C ARG A 136 3.24 -15.67 -5.30
N THR A 137 4.05 -15.00 -6.10
CA THR A 137 5.31 -14.37 -5.67
C THR A 137 5.28 -12.86 -5.85
N THR A 138 4.15 -12.30 -6.28
CA THR A 138 3.89 -10.87 -6.48
C THR A 138 2.39 -10.61 -6.26
N SER A 139 2.05 -9.35 -6.06
CA SER A 139 0.68 -8.85 -5.94
C SER A 139 0.58 -7.46 -6.59
N PRO A 140 -0.63 -6.97 -6.90
CA PRO A 140 -0.82 -5.60 -7.37
C PRO A 140 -0.27 -4.56 -6.38
N LEU A 141 -0.40 -4.84 -5.08
CA LEU A 141 0.15 -4.02 -4.01
C LEU A 141 1.69 -3.96 -4.08
N SER A 142 2.35 -5.11 -4.19
CA SER A 142 3.81 -5.17 -4.28
C SER A 142 4.34 -4.57 -5.58
N ASP A 143 3.60 -4.71 -6.69
CA ASP A 143 3.94 -4.08 -7.98
C ASP A 143 3.95 -2.55 -7.86
N ALA A 144 2.92 -1.99 -7.24
CA ALA A 144 2.79 -0.55 -7.06
C ALA A 144 3.88 0.01 -6.15
N ILE A 145 4.13 -0.64 -5.01
CA ILE A 145 5.20 -0.24 -4.08
C ILE A 145 6.58 -0.40 -4.73
N SER A 146 6.85 -1.52 -5.42
CA SER A 146 8.10 -1.71 -6.17
C SER A 146 8.32 -0.59 -7.20
N LYS A 147 7.27 -0.20 -7.92
CA LYS A 147 7.35 0.87 -8.91
C LYS A 147 7.69 2.21 -8.27
N ASP A 148 7.02 2.57 -7.17
CA ASP A 148 7.29 3.81 -6.45
C ASP A 148 8.70 3.85 -5.87
N LEU A 149 9.13 2.80 -5.17
CA LEU A 149 10.49 2.70 -4.61
C LEU A 149 11.57 2.80 -5.70
N LYS A 150 11.36 2.17 -6.87
CA LYS A 150 12.26 2.30 -8.02
C LYS A 150 12.29 3.72 -8.58
N LYS A 151 11.13 4.39 -8.69
CA LYS A 151 11.03 5.80 -9.13
C LYS A 151 11.83 6.71 -8.20
N ARG A 152 11.84 6.40 -6.90
CA ARG A 152 12.60 7.12 -5.86
C ARG A 152 14.08 6.74 -5.80
N GLY A 153 14.54 5.79 -6.64
CA GLY A 153 15.95 5.45 -6.80
C GLY A 153 16.41 4.19 -6.04
N MET A 154 15.51 3.46 -5.36
CA MET A 154 15.91 2.19 -4.75
C MET A 154 16.21 1.12 -5.80
N THR A 155 17.18 0.26 -5.50
CA THR A 155 17.53 -0.92 -6.29
C THR A 155 17.35 -2.19 -5.46
N PHE A 156 17.27 -3.36 -6.10
CA PHE A 156 16.92 -4.63 -5.43
C PHE A 156 15.56 -4.61 -4.70
N VAL A 157 14.62 -3.79 -5.19
CA VAL A 157 13.23 -3.69 -4.71
C VAL A 157 12.25 -4.15 -5.79
N GLY A 158 12.53 -5.30 -6.42
CA GLY A 158 11.59 -5.90 -7.38
C GLY A 158 10.30 -6.34 -6.69
N SER A 159 9.20 -6.44 -7.44
CA SER A 159 7.89 -6.79 -6.87
C SER A 159 7.91 -8.07 -6.04
N THR A 160 8.71 -9.08 -6.42
CA THR A 160 8.85 -10.29 -5.61
C THR A 160 9.51 -10.05 -4.25
N ILE A 161 10.54 -9.21 -4.21
CA ILE A 161 11.23 -8.84 -2.97
C ILE A 161 10.28 -8.04 -2.08
N ILE A 162 9.55 -7.09 -2.68
CA ILE A 162 8.56 -6.29 -1.96
C ILE A 162 7.39 -7.14 -1.46
N TYR A 163 6.91 -8.10 -2.25
CA TYR A 163 5.85 -9.00 -1.82
C TYR A 163 6.28 -9.82 -0.60
N SER A 164 7.49 -10.40 -0.64
CA SER A 164 8.07 -11.10 0.52
C SER A 164 8.23 -10.17 1.71
N PHE A 165 8.74 -8.95 1.51
CA PHE A 165 8.86 -7.94 2.56
C PHE A 165 7.52 -7.61 3.21
N LEU A 166 6.47 -7.35 2.43
CA LEU A 166 5.12 -7.03 2.92
C LEU A 166 4.52 -8.16 3.76
N GLN A 167 4.81 -9.42 3.39
CA GLN A 167 4.45 -10.58 4.20
C GLN A 167 5.27 -10.65 5.49
N SER A 168 6.58 -10.42 5.39
CA SER A 168 7.51 -10.41 6.53
C SER A 168 7.13 -9.39 7.60
N ILE A 169 6.66 -8.19 7.20
CA ILE A 169 6.28 -7.11 8.13
C ILE A 169 4.79 -7.10 8.52
N GLY A 170 4.02 -8.08 8.02
CA GLY A 170 2.61 -8.23 8.35
C GLY A 170 1.68 -7.17 7.76
N VAL A 171 2.12 -6.42 6.75
CA VAL A 171 1.19 -5.66 5.90
C VAL A 171 0.27 -6.65 5.20
N ILE A 172 0.85 -7.74 4.68
CA ILE A 172 0.10 -8.90 4.18
C ILE A 172 0.25 -10.04 5.19
N ASN A 173 -0.86 -10.52 5.75
CA ASN A 173 -0.88 -11.78 6.46
C ASN A 173 -1.16 -12.90 5.44
N GLY A 174 -0.09 -13.60 5.06
CA GLY A 174 -0.12 -14.73 4.12
C GLY A 174 -0.08 -16.11 4.78
N HIS A 175 -0.35 -16.23 6.07
CA HIS A 175 -0.37 -17.54 6.74
C HIS A 175 -1.46 -18.44 6.12
N SER A 176 -1.19 -19.74 6.00
CA SER A 176 -2.21 -20.71 5.56
C SER A 176 -3.36 -20.79 6.57
N LYS A 177 -4.60 -21.07 6.13
CA LYS A 177 -5.78 -21.15 7.03
C LYS A 177 -5.61 -22.10 8.22
N ASP A 178 -4.93 -23.22 7.99
CA ASP A 178 -4.68 -24.21 9.04
C ASP A 178 -3.49 -23.83 9.93
N CYS A 179 -2.77 -22.76 9.60
CA CYS A 179 -1.59 -22.33 10.35
C CYS A 179 -2.01 -21.76 11.70
N MET A 180 -1.28 -22.10 12.75
CA MET A 180 -1.50 -21.54 14.10
C MET A 180 -1.31 -20.02 14.18
N CYS A 181 -0.59 -19.45 13.21
CA CYS A 181 -0.36 -18.02 13.09
C CYS A 181 -1.39 -17.31 12.18
N TYR A 182 -2.35 -18.05 11.60
CA TYR A 182 -3.38 -17.47 10.72
C TYR A 182 -4.21 -16.38 11.41
N THR A 183 -4.60 -16.63 12.66
CA THR A 183 -5.47 -15.75 13.45
C THR A 183 -4.92 -15.37 14.83
N SER A 184 -3.73 -15.86 15.21
CA SER A 184 -3.20 -15.60 16.55
C SER A 184 -2.62 -14.18 16.66
N LYS A 185 -3.47 -13.28 17.18
CA LYS A 185 -3.16 -11.95 17.73
C LYS A 185 -3.13 -10.76 16.74
N VAL A 186 -3.83 -10.84 15.61
CA VAL A 186 -4.36 -9.58 15.04
C VAL A 186 -5.59 -9.27 15.90
N SER A 187 -5.46 -8.34 16.85
CA SER A 187 -6.64 -7.70 17.42
C SER A 187 -7.44 -7.17 16.25
N LEU A 188 -8.50 -7.89 15.87
CA LEU A 188 -9.55 -7.46 14.93
C LEU A 188 -10.36 -6.31 15.56
N ASN A 189 -9.70 -5.42 16.31
CA ASN A 189 -10.26 -4.15 16.72
C ASN A 189 -10.25 -3.30 15.46
N GLU A 190 -11.43 -3.23 14.83
CA GLU A 190 -11.79 -2.25 13.80
C GLU A 190 -10.95 -2.29 12.51
N GLY A 191 -11.28 -3.23 11.64
CA GLY A 191 -11.02 -3.08 10.19
C GLY A 191 -9.91 -3.95 9.59
N ALA A 192 -10.05 -5.27 9.65
CA ALA A 192 -9.43 -6.11 8.63
C ALA A 192 -10.08 -5.79 7.28
N CYS A 193 -9.39 -5.03 6.43
CA CYS A 193 -9.82 -4.86 5.04
C CYS A 193 -9.41 -6.14 4.31
N ARG A 194 -10.38 -6.90 3.81
CA ARG A 194 -10.09 -7.59 2.54
C ARG A 194 -9.82 -6.46 1.57
N ILE A 195 -8.54 -6.17 1.31
CA ILE A 195 -8.20 -5.22 0.26
C ILE A 195 -9.00 -5.66 -0.95
N ASN A 196 -9.90 -4.80 -1.38
CA ASN A 196 -10.48 -4.98 -2.68
C ASN A 196 -9.34 -4.70 -3.66
N GLU A 197 -8.65 -5.75 -4.13
CA GLU A 197 -7.52 -5.64 -5.06
C GLU A 197 -7.88 -4.70 -6.22
N ASP A 198 -9.16 -4.69 -6.61
CA ASP A 198 -9.71 -3.82 -7.64
C ASP A 198 -9.52 -2.32 -7.33
N ILE A 199 -9.58 -1.89 -6.06
CA ILE A 199 -9.33 -0.50 -5.65
C ILE A 199 -7.86 -0.14 -5.87
N LEU A 200 -6.93 -1.03 -5.49
CA LEU A 200 -5.50 -0.80 -5.75
C LEU A 200 -5.21 -0.73 -7.25
N PHE A 201 -5.82 -1.62 -8.04
CA PHE A 201 -5.72 -1.59 -9.50
C PHE A 201 -6.28 -0.30 -10.10
N PHE A 202 -7.38 0.22 -9.55
CA PHE A 202 -7.97 1.48 -9.99
C PHE A 202 -7.03 2.67 -9.75
N PHE A 203 -6.39 2.75 -8.58
CA PHE A 203 -5.47 3.84 -8.27
C PHE A 203 -4.17 3.76 -9.09
N GLY A 204 -3.57 2.58 -9.24
CA GLY A 204 -2.40 2.41 -10.11
C GLY A 204 -1.26 3.40 -9.83
N GLU A 205 -1.01 4.34 -10.75
CA GLU A 205 0.00 5.40 -10.60
C GLU A 205 -0.46 6.59 -9.73
N HIS A 206 -1.75 6.67 -9.41
CA HIS A 206 -2.38 7.75 -8.66
C HIS A 206 -2.63 7.39 -7.19
N LEU A 207 -1.76 6.56 -6.58
CA LEU A 207 -1.93 6.13 -5.19
C LEU A 207 -1.98 7.29 -4.20
N ASP A 208 -1.30 8.40 -4.51
CA ASP A 208 -1.33 9.61 -3.69
C ASP A 208 -2.74 10.24 -3.61
N ALA A 209 -3.64 9.92 -4.54
CA ALA A 209 -5.03 10.37 -4.54
C ALA A 209 -5.94 9.51 -3.64
N ARG A 210 -5.45 8.39 -3.11
CA ARG A 210 -6.23 7.48 -2.28
C ARG A 210 -6.82 8.12 -1.02
N PRO A 211 -6.11 8.96 -0.24
CA PRO A 211 -6.69 9.62 0.92
C PRO A 211 -7.95 10.44 0.60
N MET A 212 -8.02 11.04 -0.59
CA MET A 212 -9.24 11.71 -1.07
C MET A 212 -10.39 10.72 -1.25
N TYR A 213 -10.14 9.58 -1.89
CA TYR A 213 -11.16 8.55 -2.01
C TYR A 213 -11.63 8.00 -0.66
N GLU A 214 -10.71 7.72 0.26
CA GLU A 214 -11.05 7.21 1.60
C GLU A 214 -11.92 8.21 2.36
N ARG A 215 -11.60 9.51 2.27
CA ARG A 215 -12.43 10.57 2.85
C ARG A 215 -13.83 10.61 2.24
N LEU A 216 -13.93 10.52 0.91
CA LEU A 216 -15.21 10.48 0.23
C LEU A 216 -16.01 9.23 0.60
N GLU A 217 -15.38 8.06 0.61
CA GLU A 217 -15.97 6.78 0.97
C GLU A 217 -16.52 6.81 2.40
N GLU A 218 -15.76 7.33 3.35
CA GLU A 218 -16.17 7.53 4.75
C GLU A 218 -17.44 8.40 4.84
N LEU A 219 -17.45 9.55 4.16
CA LEU A 219 -18.61 10.45 4.13
C LEU A 219 -19.85 9.77 3.50
N VAL A 220 -19.66 9.08 2.38
CA VAL A 220 -20.73 8.36 1.69
C VAL A 220 -21.35 7.30 2.60
N PHE A 221 -20.54 6.43 3.21
CA PHE A 221 -21.06 5.36 4.08
C PHE A 221 -21.64 5.85 5.40
N SER A 222 -21.14 6.97 5.93
CA SER A 222 -21.66 7.54 7.19
C SER A 222 -22.98 8.28 7.02
N GLN A 223 -23.29 8.81 5.83
CA GLN A 223 -24.45 9.69 5.62
C GLN A 223 -25.48 9.18 4.61
N ILE A 224 -25.12 8.23 3.74
CA ILE A 224 -26.02 7.71 2.70
C ILE A 224 -26.32 6.23 2.98
N PRO A 225 -27.59 5.84 3.19
CA PRO A 225 -27.94 4.45 3.45
C PRO A 225 -27.89 3.57 2.19
N ASP A 226 -27.75 2.26 2.40
CA ASP A 226 -27.83 1.22 1.36
C ASP A 226 -26.83 1.38 0.18
N VAL A 227 -25.67 1.98 0.46
CA VAL A 227 -24.64 2.18 -0.55
C VAL A 227 -23.93 0.87 -0.90
N LYS A 228 -23.73 0.67 -2.20
CA LYS A 228 -22.91 -0.37 -2.80
C LYS A 228 -21.78 0.26 -3.59
N ILE A 229 -20.63 -0.38 -3.56
CA ILE A 229 -19.46 0.01 -4.35
C ILE A 229 -19.22 -1.02 -5.43
N LYS A 230 -19.01 -0.53 -6.65
CA LYS A 230 -18.50 -1.34 -7.78
C LYS A 230 -17.23 -0.70 -8.30
N VAL A 231 -16.14 -1.46 -8.23
CA VAL A 231 -14.85 -1.04 -8.76
C VAL A 231 -14.69 -1.58 -10.18
N ALA A 232 -14.22 -0.73 -11.07
CA ALA A 232 -13.85 -1.06 -12.43
C ALA A 232 -12.48 -0.43 -12.74
N LYS A 233 -11.85 -0.88 -13.83
CA LYS A 233 -10.50 -0.42 -14.23
C LYS A 233 -10.38 1.11 -14.35
N THR A 234 -11.46 1.79 -14.73
CA THR A 234 -11.44 3.24 -15.01
C THR A 234 -12.22 4.08 -14.00
N GLN A 235 -13.01 3.44 -13.12
CA GLN A 235 -13.83 4.16 -12.15
C GLN A 235 -14.26 3.32 -10.96
N ILE A 236 -14.47 3.96 -9.82
CA ILE A 236 -15.19 3.40 -8.67
C ILE A 236 -16.58 4.02 -8.62
N THR A 237 -17.62 3.20 -8.62
CA THR A 237 -19.02 3.65 -8.64
C THR A 237 -19.68 3.44 -7.28
N PHE A 238 -20.28 4.50 -6.75
CA PHE A 238 -21.18 4.47 -5.62
C PHE A 238 -22.62 4.40 -6.12
N SER A 239 -23.36 3.41 -5.65
CA SER A 239 -24.75 3.20 -6.03
C SER A 239 -25.63 2.88 -4.82
N ASN A 240 -26.91 3.21 -4.93
CA ASN A 240 -27.96 2.69 -4.06
C ASN A 240 -28.82 1.71 -4.88
N LYS A 241 -30.00 2.14 -5.34
CA LYS A 241 -30.73 1.51 -6.45
C LYS A 241 -30.03 1.72 -7.79
N ARG A 242 -29.41 2.88 -7.99
CA ARG A 242 -28.70 3.29 -9.21
C ARG A 242 -27.39 3.97 -8.86
N GLY A 243 -26.46 4.03 -9.82
CA GLY A 243 -25.22 4.79 -9.66
C GLY A 243 -25.52 6.28 -9.52
N PHE A 244 -25.09 6.87 -8.40
CA PHE A 244 -25.32 8.28 -8.09
C PHE A 244 -24.03 9.10 -8.15
N ALA A 245 -22.89 8.49 -7.82
CA ALA A 245 -21.58 9.11 -7.94
C ALA A 245 -20.54 8.09 -8.41
N PHE A 246 -19.48 8.58 -9.02
CA PHE A 246 -18.30 7.77 -9.32
C PHE A 246 -17.02 8.59 -9.30
N VAL A 247 -15.95 7.91 -8.95
CA VAL A 247 -14.58 8.41 -8.87
C VAL A 247 -13.81 7.89 -10.08
N SER A 248 -13.04 8.75 -10.76
CA SER A 248 -12.20 8.37 -11.90
C SER A 248 -10.96 9.26 -12.03
N PHE A 249 -10.01 8.86 -12.86
CA PHE A 249 -8.90 9.70 -13.33
C PHE A 249 -9.13 10.16 -14.76
N ASN A 250 -10.38 10.48 -15.12
CA ASN A 250 -10.68 11.09 -16.41
C ASN A 250 -10.29 12.59 -16.36
N PRO A 251 -9.38 13.08 -17.22
CA PRO A 251 -8.90 14.46 -17.14
C PRO A 251 -9.98 15.43 -17.63
N CYS A 252 -10.67 16.08 -16.69
CA CYS A 252 -11.68 17.12 -16.98
C CYS A 252 -11.10 18.54 -17.04
N ARG A 253 -9.85 18.73 -16.63
CA ARG A 253 -9.05 19.96 -16.75
C ARG A 253 -7.87 19.77 -17.69
N LYS A 254 -7.39 20.88 -18.27
CA LYS A 254 -6.12 20.88 -19.02
C LYS A 254 -4.96 20.47 -18.11
N ALA A 255 -3.87 19.95 -18.69
CA ALA A 255 -2.76 19.42 -17.91
C ALA A 255 -2.10 20.48 -17.02
N GLU A 256 -2.05 21.72 -17.48
CA GLU A 256 -1.41 22.86 -16.81
C GLU A 256 -2.25 23.39 -15.63
N GLU A 257 -3.54 23.05 -15.58
CA GLU A 257 -4.51 23.51 -14.58
C GLU A 257 -4.85 22.41 -13.54
N ARG A 258 -4.28 21.22 -13.69
CA ARG A 258 -4.49 20.10 -12.77
C ARG A 258 -3.49 20.14 -11.62
N PRO A 259 -3.95 19.91 -10.38
CA PRO A 259 -3.05 19.65 -9.26
C PRO A 259 -2.16 18.44 -9.52
N GLU A 260 -1.02 18.36 -8.83
CA GLU A 260 -0.08 17.24 -8.92
C GLU A 260 -0.76 15.90 -8.57
N THR A 261 -1.48 15.89 -7.45
CA THR A 261 -2.36 14.80 -7.03
C THR A 261 -3.79 15.23 -7.28
N TRP A 262 -4.57 14.45 -8.03
CA TRP A 262 -5.94 14.82 -8.37
C TRP A 262 -6.83 13.60 -8.58
N MET A 263 -8.14 13.78 -8.44
CA MET A 263 -9.15 12.79 -8.74
C MET A 263 -10.41 13.49 -9.24
N THR A 264 -11.13 12.89 -10.19
CA THR A 264 -12.41 13.44 -10.67
C THR A 264 -13.57 12.74 -9.96
N VAL A 265 -14.33 13.50 -9.19
CA VAL A 265 -15.61 13.09 -8.61
C VAL A 265 -16.73 13.47 -9.58
N THR A 266 -17.53 12.49 -9.96
CA THR A 266 -18.67 12.70 -10.85
C THR A 266 -19.96 12.36 -10.13
N PHE A 267 -20.99 13.18 -10.28
CA PHE A 267 -22.32 12.94 -9.71
C PHE A 267 -23.42 13.36 -10.70
N GLY A 268 -24.64 12.85 -10.48
CA GLY A 268 -25.76 13.08 -11.39
C GLY A 268 -26.97 13.72 -10.71
N LEU A 269 -27.48 14.82 -11.28
CA LEU A 269 -28.63 15.58 -10.77
C LEU A 269 -29.76 15.68 -11.80
N GLY A 270 -30.95 16.05 -11.33
CA GLY A 270 -32.10 16.30 -12.19
C GLY A 270 -32.07 17.64 -12.95
N TYR A 271 -31.07 18.48 -12.69
CA TYR A 271 -30.91 19.81 -13.27
C TYR A 271 -29.43 20.17 -13.42
N ARG A 272 -29.15 21.21 -14.20
CA ARG A 272 -27.81 21.75 -14.34
C ARG A 272 -27.42 22.56 -13.10
N LYS A 273 -26.49 22.04 -12.30
CA LYS A 273 -25.81 22.79 -11.25
C LYS A 273 -24.73 23.68 -11.85
N GLU A 274 -24.75 24.95 -11.48
CA GLU A 274 -23.69 25.93 -11.79
C GLU A 274 -22.86 26.17 -10.53
N SER A 275 -21.55 25.95 -10.62
CA SER A 275 -20.58 26.29 -9.58
C SER A 275 -19.20 26.45 -10.24
N PRO A 276 -18.36 27.38 -9.77
CA PRO A 276 -16.98 27.51 -10.28
C PRO A 276 -16.14 26.24 -10.05
N ARG A 277 -16.57 25.34 -9.16
CA ARG A 277 -15.91 24.06 -8.90
C ARG A 277 -16.28 22.96 -9.90
N ILE A 278 -17.35 23.15 -10.67
CA ILE A 278 -17.80 22.18 -11.66
C ILE A 278 -17.02 22.41 -12.94
N ASP A 279 -16.16 21.46 -13.28
CA ASP A 279 -15.31 21.50 -14.47
C ASP A 279 -16.09 21.20 -15.73
N VAL A 280 -17.02 20.24 -15.65
CA VAL A 280 -17.84 19.80 -16.78
C VAL A 280 -19.26 19.50 -16.30
N ALA A 281 -20.26 20.05 -16.99
CA ALA A 281 -21.67 19.74 -16.80
C ALA A 281 -22.31 19.37 -18.14
N THR A 282 -22.85 18.16 -18.25
CA THR A 282 -23.46 17.65 -19.49
C THR A 282 -24.81 17.00 -19.23
N GLU A 283 -25.71 17.01 -20.21
CA GLU A 283 -27.01 16.33 -20.14
C GLU A 283 -27.00 15.13 -21.10
N PRO A 284 -26.45 13.97 -20.70
CA PRO A 284 -26.42 12.79 -21.57
C PRO A 284 -27.81 12.23 -21.87
N TYR A 285 -28.78 12.47 -20.97
CA TYR A 285 -30.18 12.09 -21.17
C TYR A 285 -31.09 13.21 -20.67
N PRO A 286 -32.25 13.45 -21.31
CA PRO A 286 -33.19 14.50 -20.87
C PRO A 286 -33.56 14.37 -19.39
N GLY A 287 -33.37 15.44 -18.63
CA GLY A 287 -33.64 15.49 -17.19
C GLY A 287 -32.65 14.72 -16.34
N ARG A 288 -31.46 14.40 -16.87
CA ARG A 288 -30.34 13.82 -16.14
C ARG A 288 -29.04 14.49 -16.54
N TRP A 289 -28.57 15.34 -15.64
CA TRP A 289 -27.30 16.04 -15.76
C TRP A 289 -26.19 15.28 -15.05
N THR A 290 -25.00 15.28 -15.63
CA THR A 290 -23.76 14.71 -15.09
C THR A 290 -22.77 15.84 -14.88
N HIS A 291 -22.22 15.93 -13.67
CA HIS A 291 -21.29 16.98 -13.24
C HIS A 291 -19.98 16.36 -12.81
N HIS A 292 -18.87 16.92 -13.28
CA HIS A 292 -17.51 16.50 -12.92
C HIS A 292 -16.83 17.60 -12.12
N VAL A 293 -16.21 17.21 -11.01
CA VAL A 293 -15.40 18.08 -10.14
C VAL A 293 -14.05 17.42 -9.93
N VAL A 294 -12.98 18.12 -10.32
CA VAL A 294 -11.60 17.72 -10.05
C VAL A 294 -11.23 18.23 -8.65
N VAL A 295 -10.89 17.29 -7.77
CA VAL A 295 -10.38 17.57 -6.42
C VAL A 295 -8.88 17.32 -6.34
N GLY A 296 -8.15 18.21 -5.64
CA GLY A 296 -6.70 18.12 -5.47
C GLY A 296 -6.20 17.62 -4.11
N ASN A 297 -7.04 17.67 -3.08
CA ASN A 297 -6.71 17.26 -1.72
C ASN A 297 -7.98 16.86 -0.94
N THR A 298 -7.80 16.38 0.29
CA THR A 298 -8.90 15.92 1.16
C THR A 298 -9.80 17.06 1.67
N GLU A 299 -9.30 18.29 1.76
CA GLU A 299 -10.07 19.46 2.22
C GLU A 299 -11.11 19.88 1.18
N GLU A 300 -10.84 19.64 -0.10
CA GLU A 300 -11.81 19.86 -1.19
C GLU A 300 -12.98 18.87 -1.16
N ILE A 301 -12.95 17.84 -0.32
CA ILE A 301 -14.10 16.97 -0.04
C ILE A 301 -14.87 17.53 1.16
N ASP A 302 -15.43 18.71 0.94
CA ASP A 302 -16.17 19.51 1.90
C ASP A 302 -17.69 19.28 1.81
N GLU A 303 -18.43 19.98 2.66
CA GLU A 303 -19.90 19.90 2.71
C GLU A 303 -20.59 20.39 1.44
N GLU A 304 -19.94 21.26 0.65
CA GLU A 304 -20.52 21.73 -0.62
C GLU A 304 -20.52 20.59 -1.65
N LEU A 305 -19.35 19.99 -1.91
CA LEU A 305 -19.23 18.87 -2.84
C LEU A 305 -20.04 17.68 -2.35
N PHE A 306 -19.92 17.35 -1.06
CA PHE A 306 -20.64 16.22 -0.50
C PHE A 306 -22.16 16.45 -0.46
N GLY A 307 -22.61 17.70 -0.31
CA GLY A 307 -24.01 18.08 -0.46
C GLY A 307 -24.59 17.70 -1.81
N TRP A 308 -23.85 17.91 -2.90
CA TRP A 308 -24.30 17.50 -4.24
C TRP A 308 -24.32 15.98 -4.42
N ILE A 309 -23.42 15.26 -3.76
CA ILE A 309 -23.38 13.79 -3.78
C ILE A 309 -24.58 13.20 -3.04
N ARG A 310 -24.96 13.78 -1.88
CA ARG A 310 -26.19 13.40 -1.15
C ARG A 310 -27.43 13.63 -2.03
N GLU A 311 -27.52 14.80 -2.64
CA GLU A 311 -28.63 15.13 -3.54
C GLU A 311 -28.68 14.19 -4.76
N ALA A 312 -27.53 13.82 -5.32
CA ALA A 312 -27.44 12.83 -6.39
C ALA A 312 -27.91 11.44 -5.95
N ALA A 313 -27.63 11.04 -4.71
CA ALA A 313 -28.10 9.77 -4.15
C ALA A 313 -29.63 9.76 -4.00
N ASP A 314 -30.22 10.83 -3.48
CA ASP A 314 -31.68 10.99 -3.37
C ASP A 314 -32.34 11.00 -4.75
N PHE A 315 -31.77 11.74 -5.69
CA PHE A 315 -32.21 11.75 -7.08
C PHE A 315 -32.18 10.35 -7.69
N ALA A 316 -31.07 9.62 -7.55
CA ALA A 316 -30.94 8.25 -8.04
C ALA A 316 -31.95 7.29 -7.40
N ALA A 317 -32.25 7.45 -6.10
CA ALA A 317 -33.22 6.63 -5.38
C ALA A 317 -34.68 6.87 -5.81
N SER A 318 -35.01 8.11 -6.20
CA SER A 318 -36.34 8.54 -6.63
C SER A 318 -36.74 8.06 -8.03
N LYS A 319 -35.76 7.70 -8.88
CA LYS A 319 -36.05 7.22 -10.24
C LYS A 319 -36.52 5.76 -10.19
N ARG A 320 -37.72 5.52 -10.75
CA ARG A 320 -38.24 4.17 -11.04
C ARG A 320 -37.34 3.47 -12.05
#